data_AF-A0A5N7MLB2-F1
#
_entry.id   AF-A0A5N7MLB2-F1
#
_cell.length_a   1.000
_cell.length_b   1.000
_cell.length_c   1.000
_cell.angle_alpha   90.00
_cell.angle_beta   90.00
_cell.angle_gamma   90.00
#
_symmetry.space_group_name_H-M   'P 1'
#
loop_
_entity.id
_entity.type
_entity.pdbx_description
1 polymer ?
#
loop_
_entity_poly.entity_id
_entity_poly.type
_entity_poly.pdbx_seq_one_letter_code
_entity_poly.pdbx_strand_id
1 'polypeptide(L)'
;MTHRHCRVAGCGASASSRYSIYCSLHKARQRRHGATDQKAITKGDLKPFLKLVQTRIDKNRESPLWSQLDARWSALDDHARSLLAFRGAMPRHERIAAKEVVKLYDAVPPREIVQTILALFMMQELQPLRFKSDKAFRTQLVRRVRGLTDLNVGSWFDHQTSKTKRAYRELSPRAASVLGQWLAEAFGGAGLHLARLEQVEADKKQEEQRALHASLSQLT
;
A
#
# COMPACT_ATOMS: atom_id res chain seq x y z
N MET A 1 31.58 -1.45 26.93
CA MET A 1 30.18 -1.39 26.41
C MET A 1 29.99 -2.52 25.41
N THR A 2 29.05 -3.44 25.62
CA THR A 2 28.82 -4.54 24.66
C THR A 2 28.08 -4.00 23.42
N HIS A 3 28.80 -3.91 22.30
CA HIS A 3 28.20 -3.57 21.00
C HIS A 3 27.30 -4.72 20.56
N ARG A 4 25.98 -4.55 20.72
CA ARG A 4 24.99 -5.49 20.18
C ARG A 4 25.02 -5.42 18.66
N HIS A 5 24.96 -6.57 18.00
CA HIS A 5 24.86 -6.67 16.55
C HIS A 5 23.40 -6.60 16.09
N CYS A 6 23.20 -6.22 14.84
CA CYS A 6 21.90 -6.22 14.20
C CYS A 6 21.34 -7.67 14.12
N ARG A 7 20.08 -7.86 14.51
CA ARG A 7 19.42 -9.18 14.51
C ARG A 7 18.92 -9.66 13.14
N VAL A 8 19.14 -8.90 12.07
CA VAL A 8 18.77 -9.36 10.72
C VAL A 8 19.77 -10.42 10.27
N ALA A 9 19.29 -11.58 9.84
CA ALA A 9 20.14 -12.66 9.35
C ALA A 9 21.10 -12.17 8.25
N GLY A 10 22.39 -12.52 8.36
CA GLY A 10 23.44 -12.08 7.44
C GLY A 10 23.90 -10.63 7.62
N CYS A 11 23.38 -9.88 8.60
CA CYS A 11 23.82 -8.51 8.87
C CYS A 11 24.91 -8.45 9.96
N GLY A 12 26.15 -8.15 9.57
CA GLY A 12 27.26 -7.95 10.51
C GLY A 12 27.35 -6.57 11.17
N ALA A 13 26.45 -5.64 10.85
CA ALA A 13 26.52 -4.27 11.37
C ALA A 13 26.11 -4.16 12.84
N SER A 14 26.68 -3.18 13.56
CA SER A 14 26.26 -2.87 14.93
C SER A 14 24.82 -2.34 14.98
N ALA A 15 24.11 -2.65 16.06
CA ALA A 15 22.80 -2.09 16.34
C ALA A 15 22.90 -0.57 16.51
N SER A 16 21.85 0.16 16.12
CA SER A 16 21.87 1.63 16.06
C SER A 16 21.98 2.31 17.43
N SER A 17 21.77 1.58 18.53
CA SER A 17 21.85 2.05 19.92
C SER A 17 21.78 0.86 20.87
N ARG A 18 22.07 1.05 22.16
CA ARG A 18 21.95 0.00 23.20
C ARG A 18 20.56 -0.66 23.30
N TYR A 19 19.51 0.09 22.93
CA TYR A 19 18.12 -0.36 22.97
C TYR A 19 17.58 -0.87 21.63
N SER A 20 18.35 -0.75 20.55
CA SER A 20 17.90 -1.19 19.22
C SER A 20 18.27 -2.65 19.00
N ILE A 21 17.38 -3.37 18.33
CA ILE A 21 17.65 -4.72 17.82
C ILE A 21 18.20 -4.70 16.39
N TYR A 22 18.15 -3.55 15.72
CA TYR A 22 18.56 -3.38 14.33
C TYR A 22 19.59 -2.27 14.16
N CYS A 23 20.43 -2.37 13.12
CA CYS A 23 21.26 -1.27 12.65
C CYS A 23 20.38 -0.12 12.11
N SER A 24 20.99 1.06 11.90
CA SER A 24 20.28 2.25 11.41
C SER A 24 19.54 2.01 10.09
N LEU A 25 20.17 1.28 9.16
CA LEU A 25 19.61 0.93 7.86
C LEU A 25 18.37 0.03 7.98
N HIS A 26 18.48 -1.08 8.70
CA HIS A 26 17.36 -2.02 8.87
C HIS A 26 16.22 -1.40 9.68
N LYS A 27 16.53 -0.55 10.67
CA LYS A 27 15.54 0.24 11.39
C LYS A 27 14.80 1.20 10.45
N ALA A 28 15.53 1.93 9.59
CA ALA A 28 14.92 2.82 8.60
C ALA A 28 14.04 2.05 7.61
N ARG A 29 14.52 0.91 7.10
CA ARG A 29 13.75 0.06 6.18
C ARG A 29 12.48 -0.47 6.82
N GLN A 30 12.56 -0.97 8.06
CA GLN A 30 11.38 -1.42 8.81
C GLN A 30 10.36 -0.29 8.99
N ARG A 31 10.80 0.95 9.28
CA ARG A 31 9.88 2.09 9.38
C ARG A 31 9.22 2.45 8.05
N ARG A 32 9.98 2.43 6.95
CA ARG A 32 9.50 2.84 5.61
C ARG A 32 8.68 1.78 4.90
N HIS A 33 8.96 0.51 5.17
CA HIS A 33 8.42 -0.60 4.41
C HIS A 33 7.64 -1.62 5.25
N GLY A 34 7.68 -1.52 6.57
CA GLY A 34 6.96 -2.39 7.50
C GLY A 34 7.72 -3.66 7.90
N ALA A 35 8.73 -4.07 7.13
CA ALA A 35 9.68 -5.13 7.50
C ALA A 35 11.12 -4.79 7.04
N THR A 36 12.11 -5.47 7.62
CA THR A 36 13.54 -5.22 7.37
C THR A 36 14.02 -5.72 6.01
N ASP A 37 13.28 -6.61 5.35
CA ASP A 37 13.59 -7.19 4.04
C ASP A 37 12.46 -6.94 3.01
N GLN A 38 11.43 -6.17 3.38
CA GLN A 38 10.37 -5.78 2.45
C GLN A 38 10.94 -4.90 1.34
N LYS A 39 10.75 -5.32 0.09
CA LYS A 39 11.01 -4.49 -1.09
C LYS A 39 9.88 -3.48 -1.27
N ALA A 40 10.22 -2.28 -1.71
CA ALA A 40 9.23 -1.26 -2.01
C ALA A 40 8.34 -1.69 -3.18
N ILE A 41 7.02 -1.50 -3.07
CA ILE A 41 6.12 -1.64 -4.21
C ILE A 41 6.22 -0.38 -5.07
N THR A 42 6.68 -0.53 -6.31
CA THR A 42 6.83 0.57 -7.26
C THR A 42 5.54 0.80 -8.05
N LYS A 43 5.48 1.90 -8.80
CA LYS A 43 4.38 2.13 -9.76
C LYS A 43 4.36 1.03 -10.84
N GLY A 44 5.55 0.57 -11.27
CA GLY A 44 5.69 -0.51 -12.25
C GLY A 44 5.16 -1.85 -11.72
N ASP A 45 5.47 -2.20 -10.47
CA ASP A 45 4.95 -3.43 -9.84
C ASP A 45 3.42 -3.44 -9.76
N LEU A 46 2.80 -2.28 -9.53
CA LEU A 46 1.35 -2.16 -9.33
C LEU A 46 0.56 -2.06 -10.65
N LYS A 47 1.22 -1.65 -11.75
CA LYS A 47 0.58 -1.40 -13.05
C LYS A 47 -0.28 -2.58 -13.56
N PRO A 48 0.16 -3.85 -13.47
CA PRO A 48 -0.68 -4.98 -13.91
C PRO A 48 -1.99 -5.07 -13.12
N PHE A 49 -1.94 -4.85 -11.80
CA PHE A 49 -3.11 -4.94 -10.93
C PHE A 49 -4.08 -3.77 -11.12
N LEU A 50 -3.56 -2.56 -11.38
CA LEU A 50 -4.39 -1.43 -11.79
C LEU A 50 -5.15 -1.74 -13.09
N LYS A 51 -4.50 -2.40 -14.05
CA LYS A 51 -5.16 -2.83 -15.29
C LYS A 51 -6.26 -3.86 -15.02
N LEU A 52 -6.05 -4.80 -14.10
CA LEU A 52 -7.07 -5.78 -13.70
C LEU A 52 -8.27 -5.09 -13.06
N VAL A 53 -8.05 -4.16 -12.12
CA VAL A 53 -9.14 -3.37 -11.51
C VAL A 53 -9.90 -2.58 -12.57
N GLN A 54 -9.19 -1.89 -13.47
CA GLN A 54 -9.84 -1.13 -14.54
C GLN A 54 -10.67 -2.04 -15.47
N THR A 55 -10.14 -3.21 -15.82
CA THR A 55 -10.87 -4.20 -16.62
C THR A 55 -12.15 -4.66 -15.92
N ARG A 56 -12.12 -4.84 -14.59
CA ARG A 56 -13.32 -5.18 -13.80
C ARG A 56 -14.35 -4.07 -13.80
N ILE A 57 -13.90 -2.83 -13.66
CA ILE A 57 -14.77 -1.65 -13.75
C ILE A 57 -15.41 -1.59 -15.13
N ASP A 58 -14.63 -1.75 -16.20
CA ASP A 58 -15.11 -1.70 -17.58
C ASP A 58 -16.11 -2.81 -17.92
N LYS A 59 -15.89 -4.02 -17.41
CA LYS A 59 -16.85 -5.14 -17.55
C LYS A 59 -18.15 -4.92 -16.78
N ASN A 60 -18.14 -4.11 -15.73
CA ASN A 60 -19.26 -3.97 -14.79
C ASN A 60 -19.56 -2.49 -14.52
N ARG A 61 -19.58 -1.65 -15.56
CA ARG A 61 -19.64 -0.17 -15.41
C ARG A 61 -20.85 0.29 -14.61
N GLU A 62 -21.98 -0.39 -14.77
CA GLU A 62 -23.25 -0.08 -14.13
C GLU A 62 -23.36 -0.62 -12.69
N SER A 63 -22.35 -1.34 -12.20
CA SER A 63 -22.38 -1.88 -10.86
C SER A 63 -22.42 -0.77 -9.80
N PRO A 64 -23.38 -0.80 -8.85
CA PRO A 64 -23.46 0.18 -7.77
C PRO A 64 -22.28 0.06 -6.78
N LEU A 65 -21.51 -1.03 -6.83
CA LEU A 65 -20.31 -1.20 -6.02
C LEU A 65 -19.36 -0.02 -6.16
N TRP A 66 -19.22 0.51 -7.37
CA TRP A 66 -18.26 1.56 -7.67
C TRP A 66 -18.56 2.87 -6.96
N SER A 67 -19.82 3.32 -6.98
CA SER A 67 -20.25 4.50 -6.24
C SER A 67 -20.24 4.25 -4.73
N GLN A 68 -20.53 3.03 -4.29
CA GLN A 68 -20.42 2.66 -2.87
C GLN A 68 -18.98 2.73 -2.36
N LEU A 69 -17.99 2.32 -3.16
CA LEU A 69 -16.58 2.42 -2.78
C LEU A 69 -16.10 3.88 -2.76
N ASP A 70 -16.54 4.70 -3.72
CA ASP A 70 -16.25 6.13 -3.69
C ASP A 70 -16.90 6.79 -2.45
N ALA A 71 -18.15 6.43 -2.12
CA ALA A 71 -18.83 6.91 -0.92
C ALA A 71 -18.14 6.46 0.38
N ARG A 72 -17.56 5.25 0.42
CA ARG A 72 -16.73 4.80 1.56
C ARG A 72 -15.48 5.64 1.72
N TRP A 73 -14.87 6.10 0.62
CA TRP A 73 -13.76 7.05 0.69
C TRP A 73 -14.21 8.40 1.25
N SER A 74 -15.34 8.94 0.80
CA SER A 74 -15.92 10.17 1.35
C SER A 74 -16.25 10.06 2.84
N ALA A 75 -16.84 8.94 3.29
CA ALA A 75 -17.11 8.71 4.71
C ALA A 75 -15.82 8.67 5.56
N LEU A 76 -14.73 8.16 5.00
CA LEU A 76 -13.42 8.18 5.67
C LEU A 76 -12.85 9.62 5.77
N ASP A 77 -13.08 10.46 4.76
CA ASP A 77 -12.74 11.89 4.83
C ASP A 77 -13.59 12.62 5.87
N ASP A 78 -14.90 12.40 5.91
CA ASP A 78 -15.80 12.97 6.93
C ASP A 78 -15.33 12.60 8.34
N HIS A 79 -15.01 11.32 8.56
CA HIS A 79 -14.43 10.86 9.81
C HIS A 79 -13.12 11.58 10.13
N ALA A 80 -12.19 11.67 9.16
CA ALA A 80 -10.93 12.37 9.33
C ALA A 80 -11.12 13.85 9.69
N ARG A 81 -12.03 14.56 9.01
CA ARG A 81 -12.37 15.96 9.31
C ARG A 81 -12.97 16.11 10.70
N SER A 82 -13.84 15.19 11.13
CA SER A 82 -14.38 15.20 12.49
C SER A 82 -13.29 15.07 13.56
N LEU A 83 -12.30 14.20 13.32
CA LEU A 83 -11.15 14.02 14.21
C LEU A 83 -10.30 15.29 14.28
N LEU A 84 -10.15 16.02 13.18
CA LEU A 84 -9.40 17.27 13.13
C LEU A 84 -10.16 18.45 13.76
N ALA A 85 -11.48 18.44 13.70
CA ALA A 85 -12.33 19.43 14.36
C ALA A 85 -12.43 19.22 15.88
N PHE A 86 -12.15 18.01 16.37
CA PHE A 86 -12.21 17.68 17.79
C PHE A 86 -11.20 18.50 18.61
N ARG A 87 -11.73 19.25 19.59
CA ARG A 87 -10.96 20.17 20.44
C ARG A 87 -10.34 19.52 21.68
N GLY A 88 -10.70 18.28 22.00
CA GLY A 88 -10.14 17.55 23.15
C GLY A 88 -8.77 16.91 22.88
N ALA A 89 -8.23 16.26 23.91
CA ALA A 89 -7.00 15.49 23.80
C ALA A 89 -7.19 14.29 22.86
N MET A 90 -6.26 14.11 21.92
CA MET A 90 -6.30 13.04 20.93
C MET A 90 -4.91 12.45 20.72
N PRO A 91 -4.79 11.12 20.47
CA PRO A 91 -3.53 10.52 20.09
C PRO A 91 -2.92 11.20 18.86
N ARG A 92 -1.69 11.70 19.00
CA ARG A 92 -0.98 12.43 17.92
C ARG A 92 -0.95 11.68 16.59
N HIS A 93 -0.87 10.35 16.62
CA HIS A 93 -0.74 9.52 15.43
C HIS A 93 -2.06 9.36 14.65
N GLU A 94 -3.20 9.38 15.33
CA GLU A 94 -4.53 9.45 14.69
C GLU A 94 -4.72 10.80 14.02
N ARG A 95 -4.38 11.90 14.72
CA ARG A 95 -4.41 13.25 14.13
C ARG A 95 -3.53 13.36 12.87
N ILE A 96 -2.36 12.71 12.88
CA ILE A 96 -1.49 12.65 11.69
C ILE A 96 -2.16 11.83 10.57
N ALA A 97 -2.74 10.67 10.87
CA ALA A 97 -3.44 9.85 9.88
C ALA A 97 -4.63 10.61 9.25
N ALA A 98 -5.45 11.27 10.06
CA ALA A 98 -6.58 12.10 9.61
C ALA A 98 -6.11 13.23 8.67
N LYS A 99 -5.03 13.94 9.01
CA LYS A 99 -4.44 14.95 8.11
C LYS A 99 -4.04 14.37 6.75
N GLU A 100 -3.53 13.14 6.72
CA GLU A 100 -3.13 12.51 5.45
C GLU A 100 -4.34 12.10 4.61
N VAL A 101 -5.44 11.65 5.23
CA VAL A 101 -6.71 11.37 4.53
C VAL A 101 -7.24 12.64 3.87
N VAL A 102 -7.39 13.73 4.64
CA VAL A 102 -7.92 15.01 4.13
C VAL A 102 -7.07 15.53 2.97
N LYS A 103 -5.74 15.53 3.10
CA LYS A 103 -4.85 15.92 2.01
C LYS A 103 -5.03 15.08 0.74
N LEU A 104 -5.26 13.78 0.89
CA LEU A 104 -5.47 12.88 -0.24
C LEU A 104 -6.81 13.17 -0.91
N TYR A 105 -7.86 13.35 -0.10
CA TYR A 105 -9.19 13.68 -0.58
C TYR A 105 -9.20 14.99 -1.37
N ASP A 106 -8.54 16.03 -0.86
CA ASP A 106 -8.49 17.35 -1.50
C ASP A 106 -7.67 17.37 -2.79
N ALA A 107 -6.75 16.41 -2.98
CA ALA A 107 -5.75 16.46 -4.06
C ALA A 107 -5.89 15.38 -5.14
N VAL A 108 -6.62 14.30 -4.88
CA VAL A 108 -6.67 13.14 -5.76
C VAL A 108 -8.13 12.70 -5.93
N PRO A 109 -8.60 12.44 -7.16
CA PRO A 109 -9.95 11.95 -7.39
C PRO A 109 -10.24 10.66 -6.57
N PRO A 110 -11.41 10.53 -5.91
CA PRO A 110 -11.77 9.35 -5.12
C PRO A 110 -11.53 8.03 -5.86
N ARG A 111 -11.90 8.00 -7.15
CA ARG A 111 -11.77 6.80 -7.97
C ARG A 111 -10.33 6.32 -8.12
N GLU A 112 -9.36 7.23 -8.26
CA GLU A 112 -7.95 6.87 -8.41
C GLU A 112 -7.39 6.27 -7.10
N ILE A 113 -7.81 6.81 -5.96
CA ILE A 113 -7.47 6.28 -4.63
C ILE A 113 -8.05 4.87 -4.47
N VAL A 114 -9.35 4.70 -4.74
CA VAL A 114 -10.04 3.41 -4.66
C VAL A 114 -9.35 2.37 -5.55
N GLN A 115 -9.09 2.69 -6.81
CA GLN A 115 -8.40 1.77 -7.73
C GLN A 115 -7.02 1.37 -7.22
N THR A 116 -6.24 2.31 -6.68
CA THR A 116 -4.91 2.05 -6.12
C THR A 116 -4.97 1.11 -4.91
N ILE A 117 -5.96 1.30 -4.03
CA ILE A 117 -6.17 0.44 -2.87
C ILE A 117 -6.59 -0.97 -3.30
N LEU A 118 -7.57 -1.09 -4.19
CA LEU A 118 -8.04 -2.38 -4.72
C LEU A 118 -6.92 -3.13 -5.42
N ALA A 119 -6.10 -2.44 -6.22
CA ALA A 119 -4.97 -3.05 -6.91
C ALA A 119 -3.93 -3.63 -5.94
N LEU A 120 -3.72 -2.99 -4.79
CA LEU A 120 -2.83 -3.51 -3.75
C LEU A 120 -3.39 -4.75 -3.06
N PHE A 121 -4.69 -4.79 -2.77
CA PHE A 121 -5.34 -6.00 -2.26
C PHE A 121 -5.30 -7.14 -3.29
N MET A 122 -5.56 -6.85 -4.57
CA MET A 122 -5.38 -7.85 -5.64
C MET A 122 -3.93 -8.35 -5.71
N MET A 123 -2.94 -7.47 -5.59
CA MET A 123 -1.54 -7.88 -5.54
C MET A 123 -1.23 -8.76 -4.33
N GLN A 124 -1.80 -8.47 -3.16
CA GLN A 124 -1.59 -9.27 -1.95
C GLN A 124 -2.11 -10.70 -2.14
N GLU A 125 -3.31 -10.84 -2.70
CA GLU A 125 -3.94 -12.15 -2.89
C GLU A 125 -3.32 -12.95 -4.04
N LEU A 126 -2.99 -12.29 -5.16
CA LEU A 126 -2.43 -12.96 -6.33
C LEU A 126 -0.91 -13.20 -6.20
N GLN A 127 -0.22 -12.42 -5.37
CA GLN A 127 1.23 -12.50 -5.17
C GLN A 127 1.60 -12.32 -3.68
N PRO A 128 1.17 -13.22 -2.77
CA PRO A 128 1.38 -13.05 -1.34
C PRO A 128 2.86 -12.94 -0.94
N LEU A 129 3.76 -13.62 -1.66
CA LEU A 129 5.21 -13.57 -1.42
C LEU A 129 5.85 -12.18 -1.63
N ARG A 130 5.13 -11.24 -2.27
CA ARG A 130 5.57 -9.85 -2.41
C ARG A 130 5.53 -9.09 -1.07
N PHE A 131 4.74 -9.56 -0.10
CA PHE A 131 4.58 -8.92 1.20
C PHE A 131 5.10 -9.84 2.31
N LYS A 132 6.03 -9.33 3.11
CA LYS A 132 6.69 -10.13 4.15
C LYS A 132 5.83 -10.35 5.40
N SER A 133 4.79 -9.54 5.56
CA SER A 133 3.84 -9.61 6.66
C SER A 133 2.68 -8.66 6.37
N ASP A 134 1.58 -8.81 7.10
CA ASP A 134 0.43 -7.88 7.05
C ASP A 134 0.85 -6.44 7.37
N LYS A 135 1.78 -6.27 8.30
CA LYS A 135 2.35 -4.96 8.61
C LYS A 135 3.09 -4.37 7.42
N ALA A 136 3.86 -5.19 6.70
CA ALA A 136 4.55 -4.77 5.49
C ALA A 136 3.55 -4.39 4.39
N PHE A 137 2.51 -5.20 4.19
CA PHE A 137 1.39 -4.90 3.30
C PHE A 137 0.75 -3.54 3.62
N ARG A 138 0.25 -3.35 4.85
CA ARG A 138 -0.39 -2.08 5.27
C ARG A 138 0.54 -0.88 5.11
N THR A 139 1.84 -1.05 5.38
CA THR A 139 2.82 0.03 5.18
C THR A 139 2.99 0.36 3.69
N GLN A 140 3.05 -0.64 2.81
CA GLN A 140 3.11 -0.43 1.36
C GLN A 140 1.81 0.16 0.82
N LEU A 141 0.65 -0.25 1.33
CA LEU A 141 -0.66 0.31 1.02
C LEU A 141 -0.67 1.81 1.27
N VAL A 142 -0.37 2.22 2.50
CA VAL A 142 -0.29 3.64 2.88
C VAL A 142 0.73 4.39 2.02
N ARG A 143 1.91 3.80 1.78
CA ARG A 143 2.95 4.45 0.97
C ARG A 143 2.51 4.68 -0.47
N ARG A 144 1.83 3.72 -1.09
CA ARG A 144 1.36 3.83 -2.48
C ARG A 144 0.23 4.85 -2.62
N VAL A 145 -0.73 4.84 -1.71
CA VAL A 145 -1.85 5.80 -1.68
C VAL A 145 -1.33 7.21 -1.43
N ARG A 146 -0.47 7.41 -0.41
CA ARG A 146 0.17 8.72 -0.17
C ARG A 146 1.04 9.22 -1.32
N GLY A 147 1.55 8.30 -2.14
CA GLY A 147 2.34 8.60 -3.33
C GLY A 147 1.53 8.94 -4.57
N LEU A 148 0.20 9.09 -4.46
CA LEU A 148 -0.66 9.66 -5.51
C LEU A 148 -0.60 11.19 -5.55
N THR A 149 -0.15 11.83 -4.47
CA THR A 149 0.00 13.29 -4.38
C THR A 149 1.43 13.69 -4.03
N ASP A 150 1.85 14.84 -4.53
CA ASP A 150 3.14 15.45 -4.24
C ASP A 150 3.12 16.37 -3.00
N LEU A 151 1.96 16.55 -2.35
CA LEU A 151 1.80 17.38 -1.15
C LEU A 151 2.67 16.95 0.05
N ASN A 152 3.21 15.73 0.00
CA ASN A 152 4.08 15.18 1.03
C ASN A 152 5.56 15.23 0.65
N VAL A 153 5.92 15.86 -0.47
CA VAL A 153 7.30 15.99 -0.94
C VAL A 153 7.92 17.26 -0.40
N GLY A 154 8.95 17.11 0.43
CA GLY A 154 9.89 18.20 0.70
C GLY A 154 10.97 18.23 -0.38
N SER A 155 11.36 19.42 -0.82
CA SER A 155 12.54 19.64 -1.66
C SER A 155 13.58 20.42 -0.89
N TRP A 156 14.86 20.02 -1.00
CA TRP A 156 15.98 20.83 -0.55
C TRP A 156 17.07 20.82 -1.61
N PHE A 157 17.80 21.93 -1.69
CA PHE A 157 18.97 22.01 -2.54
C PHE A 157 20.15 21.31 -1.85
N ASP A 158 20.77 20.35 -2.51
CA ASP A 158 21.98 19.69 -2.02
C ASP A 158 23.19 20.34 -2.67
N HIS A 159 23.88 21.19 -1.91
CA HIS A 159 25.08 21.91 -2.36
C HIS A 159 26.26 20.99 -2.71
N GLN A 160 26.32 19.75 -2.18
CA GLN A 160 27.39 18.81 -2.52
C GLN A 160 27.17 18.15 -3.89
N THR A 161 25.92 17.99 -4.30
CA THR A 161 25.59 17.35 -5.58
C THR A 161 25.06 18.33 -6.63
N SER A 162 24.97 19.62 -6.28
CA SER A 162 24.36 20.71 -7.07
C SER A 162 23.01 20.33 -7.67
N LYS A 163 22.22 19.54 -6.94
CA LYS A 163 20.93 19.00 -7.38
C LYS A 163 19.86 19.24 -6.34
N THR A 164 18.66 19.58 -6.80
CA THR A 164 17.47 19.61 -5.94
C THR A 164 17.06 18.18 -5.61
N LYS A 165 17.15 17.81 -4.33
CA LYS A 165 16.67 16.52 -3.83
C LYS A 165 15.23 16.66 -3.36
N ARG A 166 14.38 15.72 -3.78
CA ARG A 166 12.99 15.58 -3.32
C ARG A 166 12.91 14.35 -2.42
N ALA A 167 12.39 14.50 -1.21
CA ALA A 167 12.04 13.36 -0.37
C ALA A 167 10.64 13.50 0.21
N TYR A 168 9.91 12.39 0.16
CA TYR A 168 8.64 12.30 0.86
C TYR A 168 8.88 12.31 2.36
N ARG A 169 8.09 13.11 3.08
CA ARG A 169 8.11 13.10 4.54
C ARG A 169 7.64 11.74 5.04
N GLU A 170 8.53 11.06 5.77
CA GLU A 170 8.24 9.76 6.38
C GLU A 170 7.07 9.91 7.36
N LEU A 171 6.04 9.06 7.19
CA LEU A 171 4.95 8.97 8.14
C LEU A 171 5.44 8.21 9.39
N SER A 172 5.02 8.63 10.59
CA SER A 172 5.37 7.86 11.78
C SER A 172 4.79 6.43 11.70
N PRO A 173 5.50 5.39 12.19
CA PRO A 173 5.02 4.01 12.08
C PRO A 173 3.62 3.78 12.66
N ARG A 174 3.28 4.46 13.77
CA ARG A 174 1.94 4.37 14.38
C ARG A 174 0.86 5.02 13.52
N ALA A 175 1.14 6.19 12.94
CA ALA A 175 0.19 6.84 12.03
C ALA A 175 -0.01 6.03 10.73
N ALA A 176 1.06 5.43 10.20
CA ALA A 176 0.95 4.51 9.07
C ALA A 176 0.13 3.27 9.42
N SER A 177 0.25 2.74 10.65
CA SER A 177 -0.56 1.62 11.12
C SER A 177 -2.05 1.98 11.20
N VAL A 178 -2.39 3.14 11.77
CA VAL A 178 -3.78 3.62 11.87
C VAL A 178 -4.38 3.84 10.48
N LEU A 179 -3.69 4.60 9.63
CA LEU A 179 -4.17 4.82 8.27
C LEU A 179 -4.32 3.52 7.49
N GLY A 180 -3.36 2.60 7.61
CA GLY A 180 -3.44 1.28 6.99
C GLY A 180 -4.60 0.43 7.49
N GLN A 181 -4.97 0.56 8.77
CA GLN A 181 -6.15 -0.10 9.34
C GLN A 181 -7.44 0.47 8.75
N TRP A 182 -7.61 1.80 8.75
CA TRP A 182 -8.80 2.45 8.18
C TRP A 182 -9.02 2.08 6.70
N LEU A 183 -7.95 2.06 5.91
CA LEU A 183 -8.03 1.63 4.51
C LEU A 183 -8.41 0.15 4.38
N ALA A 184 -7.90 -0.71 5.26
CA ALA A 184 -8.24 -2.13 5.24
C ALA A 184 -9.69 -2.40 5.65
N GLU A 185 -10.21 -1.69 6.64
CA GLU A 185 -11.61 -1.79 7.06
C GLU A 185 -12.56 -1.28 5.96
N ALA A 186 -12.23 -0.15 5.34
CA ALA A 186 -13.06 0.44 4.30
C ALA A 186 -13.09 -0.39 3.01
N PHE A 187 -11.94 -0.95 2.57
CA PHE A 187 -11.79 -1.50 1.22
C PHE A 187 -11.37 -2.96 1.15
N GLY A 188 -10.94 -3.57 2.26
CA GLY A 188 -10.37 -4.92 2.28
C GLY A 188 -11.33 -5.97 1.72
N GLY A 189 -12.60 -5.95 2.15
CA GLY A 189 -13.60 -6.90 1.66
C GLY A 189 -13.80 -6.85 0.14
N ALA A 190 -13.88 -5.64 -0.44
CA ALA A 190 -14.02 -5.47 -1.88
C ALA A 190 -12.75 -5.89 -2.64
N GLY A 191 -11.57 -5.51 -2.13
CA GLY A 191 -10.29 -5.90 -2.71
C GLY A 191 -10.09 -7.42 -2.77
N LEU A 192 -10.38 -8.11 -1.66
CA LEU A 192 -10.33 -9.57 -1.57
C LEU A 192 -11.33 -10.25 -2.52
N HIS A 193 -12.56 -9.72 -2.60
CA HIS A 193 -13.57 -10.27 -3.48
C HIS A 193 -13.17 -10.16 -4.96
N LEU A 194 -12.67 -8.99 -5.39
CA LEU A 194 -12.18 -8.80 -6.76
C LEU A 194 -11.00 -9.73 -7.08
N ALA A 195 -10.09 -9.94 -6.13
CA ALA A 195 -8.98 -10.85 -6.33
C ALA A 195 -9.43 -12.30 -6.55
N ARG A 196 -10.43 -12.77 -5.79
CA ARG A 196 -11.01 -14.11 -5.97
C ARG A 196 -11.69 -14.26 -7.32
N LEU A 197 -12.44 -13.26 -7.77
CA LEU A 197 -13.03 -13.27 -9.11
C LEU A 197 -11.95 -13.36 -10.20
N GLU A 198 -10.77 -12.77 -9.98
CA GLU A 198 -9.65 -12.88 -10.91
C GLU A 198 -9.00 -14.25 -10.90
N GLN A 199 -8.82 -14.86 -9.74
CA GLN A 199 -8.33 -16.25 -9.64
C GLN A 199 -9.25 -17.21 -10.38
N VAL A 200 -10.56 -17.13 -10.15
CA VAL A 200 -11.55 -17.99 -10.82
C VAL A 200 -11.53 -17.80 -12.34
N GLU A 201 -11.40 -16.57 -12.85
CA GLU A 201 -11.27 -16.34 -14.30
C GLU A 201 -9.94 -16.85 -14.86
N ALA A 202 -8.84 -16.72 -14.10
CA ALA A 202 -7.54 -17.21 -14.52
C ALA A 202 -7.50 -18.74 -14.58
N ASP A 203 -8.09 -19.42 -13.59
CA ASP A 203 -8.16 -20.87 -13.52
C ASP A 203 -8.97 -21.45 -14.70
N LYS A 204 -10.14 -20.87 -14.98
CA LYS A 204 -10.96 -21.24 -16.15
C LYS A 204 -10.19 -21.11 -17.46
N LYS A 205 -9.47 -20.01 -17.67
CA LYS A 205 -8.64 -19.80 -18.88
C LYS A 205 -7.51 -20.83 -18.97
N GLN A 206 -6.89 -21.20 -17.85
CA GLN A 206 -5.86 -22.23 -17.84
C GLN A 206 -6.43 -23.60 -18.19
N GLU A 207 -7.61 -23.93 -17.67
CA GLU A 207 -8.32 -25.18 -17.99
C GLU A 207 -8.66 -25.25 -19.49
N GLU A 208 -9.23 -24.19 -20.06
CA GLU A 208 -9.51 -24.08 -21.51
C GLU A 208 -8.25 -24.26 -22.36
N GLN A 209 -7.13 -23.62 -21.96
CA GLN A 209 -5.84 -23.77 -22.67
C GLN A 209 -5.28 -25.19 -22.57
N ARG A 210 -5.37 -25.83 -21.40
CA ARG A 210 -4.94 -27.22 -21.21
C ARG A 210 -5.79 -28.18 -22.04
N ALA A 211 -7.10 -27.97 -22.10
CA ALA A 211 -8.02 -28.76 -22.92
C ALA A 211 -7.71 -28.63 -24.42
N LEU A 212 -7.43 -27.41 -24.88
CA LEU A 212 -7.01 -27.15 -26.26
C LEU A 212 -5.68 -27.86 -26.57
N HIS A 213 -4.68 -27.73 -25.70
CA HIS A 213 -3.38 -28.37 -25.89
C HIS A 213 -3.49 -29.91 -25.91
N ALA A 214 -4.32 -30.49 -25.03
CA ALA A 214 -4.59 -31.92 -25.03
C ALA A 214 -5.22 -32.38 -26.36
N SER A 215 -6.18 -31.61 -26.87
CA SER A 215 -6.83 -31.90 -28.17
C SER A 215 -5.84 -31.81 -29.34
N LEU A 216 -4.95 -30.81 -29.32
CA LEU A 216 -3.90 -30.66 -30.34
C LEU A 216 -2.89 -31.82 -30.32
N SER A 217 -2.53 -32.31 -29.14
CA SER A 217 -1.59 -33.43 -28.99
C SER A 217 -2.13 -34.78 -29.50
N GLN A 218 -3.44 -34.88 -29.76
CA GLN A 218 -4.05 -36.08 -30.35
C GLN A 218 -3.98 -36.09 -31.89
N LEU A 219 -3.54 -34.99 -32.52
CA LEU A 219 -3.40 -34.87 -33.97
C LEU A 219 -2.01 -35.31 -34.50
N THR A 220 -1.13 -35.77 -33.61
CA THR A 220 0.23 -36.27 -33.90
C THR A 220 0.35 -37.73 -33.45
#